data_AF-A0A0S2LIQ1-F1
#
_entry.id   AF-A0A0S2LIQ1-F1
#
_cell.length_a   1.000
_cell.length_b   1.000
_cell.length_c   1.000
_cell.angle_alpha   90.00
_cell.angle_beta   90.00
_cell.angle_gamma   90.00
#
_symmetry.space_group_name_H-M   'P 1'
#
loop_
_entity.id
_entity.type
_entity.pdbx_description
1 polymer ?
#
loop_
_entity_poly.entity_id
_entity_poly.type
_entity_poly.pdbx_seq_one_letter_code
_entity_poly.pdbx_strand_id
1 'polypeptide(L)'
;MNFSPYQPPPDVPATDPPEVSKSKPRSKPWFTRDASYSASYQAGGTLADPSAPRAYTNDPESPAFDPAGPDSDRANAWESRFGWRVDAMAAAAYLAGPLTALVFLILETRNDYVRFHAYQSALLTTPLLVLLLLFNLLLPLPAFLRTLFIVASVGATLYAAFRAWRDAQEGLERYWLPYIGPIAERWVSEE
;
A
#
# COMPACT_ATOMS: atom_id res chain seq x y z
N MET A 1 17.46 65.85 25.00
CA MET A 1 17.49 64.46 25.52
C MET A 1 18.03 63.60 24.40
N ASN A 2 19.22 63.02 24.58
CA ASN A 2 19.92 62.23 23.56
C ASN A 2 19.52 60.77 23.75
N PHE A 3 18.76 60.22 22.82
CA PHE A 3 18.33 58.82 22.85
C PHE A 3 19.27 58.00 21.99
N SER A 4 19.98 57.07 22.61
CA SER A 4 20.79 56.07 21.91
C SER A 4 19.86 55.13 21.12
N PRO A 5 20.23 54.70 19.90
CA PRO A 5 19.43 53.74 19.15
C PRO A 5 19.37 52.39 19.87
N TYR A 6 18.21 51.74 19.82
CA TYR A 6 17.95 50.44 20.42
C TYR A 6 18.83 49.36 19.77
N GLN A 7 19.50 48.56 20.60
CA GLN A 7 20.30 47.43 20.17
C GLN A 7 19.56 46.13 20.55
N PRO A 8 19.19 45.27 19.59
CA PRO A 8 18.40 44.08 19.86
C PRO A 8 19.21 43.00 20.60
N PRO A 9 18.54 42.08 21.32
CA PRO A 9 19.18 40.95 22.00
C PRO A 9 19.89 40.03 21.00
N PRO A 10 20.99 39.35 21.38
CA PRO A 10 21.86 38.60 20.46
C PRO A 10 21.27 37.30 19.89
N ASP A 11 20.03 36.94 20.23
CA ASP A 11 19.45 35.61 19.90
C ASP A 11 18.32 35.65 18.86
N VAL A 12 18.23 36.70 18.04
CA VAL A 12 17.27 36.77 16.92
C VAL A 12 17.97 36.69 15.56
N PRO A 13 17.68 35.68 14.71
CA PRO A 13 18.14 35.66 13.34
C PRO A 13 17.56 36.84 12.56
N ALA A 14 18.39 37.57 11.83
CA ALA A 14 17.97 38.66 10.96
C ALA A 14 17.00 38.14 9.89
N THR A 15 15.73 38.54 9.96
CA THR A 15 14.76 38.29 8.89
C THR A 15 14.76 39.47 7.94
N ASP A 16 15.49 39.36 6.83
CA ASP A 16 15.36 40.27 5.69
C ASP A 16 13.97 40.09 5.02
N PRO A 17 13.32 41.15 4.52
CA PRO A 17 12.09 41.03 3.74
C PRO A 17 12.41 40.65 2.28
N PRO A 18 11.62 39.79 1.60
CA PRO A 18 11.94 39.39 0.24
C PRO A 18 11.55 40.46 -0.79
N GLU A 19 12.49 40.71 -1.70
CA GLU A 19 12.37 41.53 -2.90
C GLU A 19 11.40 40.90 -3.92
N VAL A 20 10.56 41.73 -4.55
CA VAL A 20 9.58 41.31 -5.55
C VAL A 20 10.21 41.34 -6.94
N SER A 21 10.57 40.18 -7.50
CA SER A 21 10.95 40.06 -8.91
C SER A 21 9.91 39.30 -9.74
N LYS A 22 9.35 39.98 -10.74
CA LYS A 22 8.39 39.47 -11.73
C LYS A 22 9.09 38.58 -12.77
N SER A 23 8.54 37.38 -13.05
CA SER A 23 8.83 36.65 -14.29
C SER A 23 7.63 35.84 -14.81
N LYS A 24 7.49 35.82 -16.14
CA LYS A 24 6.40 35.33 -17.01
C LYS A 24 6.14 33.81 -16.92
N PRO A 25 4.98 33.29 -17.39
CA PRO A 25 4.61 31.89 -17.19
C PRO A 25 5.32 30.99 -18.23
N ARG A 26 6.00 29.93 -17.77
CA ARG A 26 6.44 28.80 -18.60
C ARG A 26 5.59 27.57 -18.29
N SER A 27 5.27 26.86 -19.37
CA SER A 27 4.50 25.61 -19.48
C SER A 27 4.92 24.54 -18.47
N LYS A 28 3.92 23.89 -17.85
CA LYS A 28 4.06 22.78 -16.90
C LYS A 28 4.52 21.48 -17.59
N PRO A 29 5.53 20.75 -17.08
CA PRO A 29 5.70 19.33 -17.30
C PRO A 29 4.97 18.48 -16.24
N TRP A 30 4.59 17.25 -16.60
CA TRP A 30 3.67 16.36 -15.89
C TRP A 30 4.31 15.52 -14.76
N PHE A 31 5.55 15.73 -14.31
CA PHE A 31 6.06 15.01 -13.14
C PHE A 31 7.10 15.82 -12.36
N THR A 32 6.75 16.21 -11.13
CA THR A 32 7.64 16.33 -9.96
C THR A 32 6.78 16.44 -8.69
N ARG A 33 6.96 15.51 -7.76
CA ARG A 33 6.55 15.65 -6.36
C ARG A 33 7.82 15.67 -5.53
N ASP A 34 8.34 16.86 -5.27
CA ASP A 34 9.33 17.09 -4.24
C ASP A 34 8.58 17.26 -2.91
N ALA A 35 8.78 16.32 -2.00
CA ALA A 35 8.52 16.52 -0.58
C ALA A 35 9.90 16.55 0.11
N SER A 36 10.47 17.74 0.20
CA SER A 36 11.64 18.02 1.03
C SER A 36 11.20 18.01 2.50
N TYR A 37 11.39 16.89 3.18
CA TYR A 37 11.47 16.87 4.64
C TYR A 37 12.95 16.95 5.06
N SER A 38 13.24 17.96 5.85
CA SER A 38 14.51 18.16 6.55
C SER A 38 14.90 16.93 7.36
N ALA A 39 16.08 16.37 7.08
CA ALA A 39 16.71 15.36 7.91
C ALA A 39 17.32 16.01 9.16
N SER A 40 16.58 15.98 10.28
CA SER A 40 17.17 16.15 11.62
C SER A 40 17.40 14.77 12.23
N TYR A 41 18.67 14.46 12.49
CA TYR A 41 19.11 13.27 13.20
C TYR A 41 18.56 13.29 14.63
N GLN A 42 17.58 12.45 14.92
CA GLN A 42 17.32 12.01 16.28
C GLN A 42 17.27 10.48 16.27
N ALA A 43 18.39 9.91 16.70
CA ALA A 43 18.57 8.49 16.88
C ALA A 43 17.71 8.01 18.05
N GLY A 44 16.94 6.94 17.84
CA GLY A 44 16.16 6.28 18.89
C GLY A 44 14.96 5.50 18.38
N GLY A 45 15.08 4.76 17.27
CA GLY A 45 14.05 3.82 16.82
C GLY A 45 14.48 2.40 17.16
N THR A 46 13.92 1.83 18.22
CA THR A 46 14.08 0.41 18.53
C THR A 46 13.48 -0.39 17.37
N LEU A 47 14.30 -1.25 16.76
CA LEU A 47 13.83 -2.28 15.84
C LEU A 47 12.73 -3.07 16.55
N ALA A 48 11.49 -2.96 16.05
CA ALA A 48 10.37 -3.74 16.54
C ALA A 48 10.57 -5.20 16.09
N ASP A 49 11.33 -5.94 16.90
CA ASP A 49 11.40 -7.39 16.82
C ASP A 49 10.05 -7.98 17.27
N PRO A 50 9.31 -8.71 16.42
CA PRO A 50 8.03 -9.30 16.79
C PRO A 50 8.14 -10.40 17.85
N SER A 51 9.36 -10.79 18.25
CA SER A 51 9.62 -11.79 19.31
C SER A 51 9.97 -11.20 20.68
N ALA A 52 10.07 -9.88 20.82
CA ALA A 52 10.46 -9.26 22.09
C ALA A 52 9.27 -9.19 23.08
N PRO A 53 9.44 -9.66 24.34
CA PRO A 53 8.40 -9.54 25.36
C PRO A 53 8.17 -8.05 25.68
N ARG A 54 6.91 -7.59 25.56
CA ARG A 54 6.53 -6.22 25.91
C ARG A 54 6.78 -5.98 27.39
N ALA A 55 7.84 -5.25 27.70
CA ALA A 55 8.09 -4.75 29.05
C ALA A 55 7.04 -3.66 29.35
N TYR A 56 6.18 -3.92 30.32
CA TYR A 56 5.34 -2.89 30.92
C TYR A 56 6.25 -1.96 31.72
N THR A 57 6.69 -0.87 31.10
CA THR A 57 7.40 0.22 31.78
C THR A 57 6.35 1.06 32.52
N ASN A 58 6.57 1.30 33.82
CA ASN A 58 5.71 2.16 34.64
C ASN A 58 6.10 3.65 34.52
N ASP A 59 6.66 4.06 33.37
CA ASP A 59 7.05 5.45 33.16
C ASP A 59 5.81 6.29 32.78
N PRO A 60 5.47 7.33 33.56
CA PRO A 60 4.33 8.20 33.28
C PRO A 60 4.53 9.10 32.04
N GLU A 61 5.75 9.13 31.48
CA GLU A 61 6.09 9.82 30.22
C GLU A 61 6.27 8.85 29.04
N SER A 62 6.05 7.55 29.24
CA SER A 62 5.93 6.63 28.10
C SER A 62 4.73 7.09 27.26
N PRO A 63 4.86 7.18 25.91
CA PRO A 63 3.72 7.53 25.08
C PRO A 63 2.65 6.49 25.35
N ALA A 64 1.62 6.90 26.07
CA ALA A 64 0.43 6.09 26.31
C ALA A 64 0.00 5.55 24.95
N PHE A 65 -0.12 4.23 24.85
CA PHE A 65 -0.59 3.54 23.65
C PHE A 65 -1.82 4.27 23.13
N ASP A 66 -1.63 5.08 22.08
CA ASP A 66 -2.71 5.79 21.41
C ASP A 66 -3.29 4.81 20.40
N PRO A 67 -4.47 4.22 20.67
CA PRO A 67 -5.07 3.22 19.78
C PRO A 67 -5.50 3.83 18.43
N ALA A 68 -5.37 5.14 18.24
CA ALA A 68 -5.64 5.86 17.00
C ALA A 68 -4.41 6.57 16.41
N GLY A 69 -3.21 6.33 16.97
CA GLY A 69 -1.96 6.85 16.40
C GLY A 69 -1.55 6.11 15.12
N PRO A 70 -0.72 6.70 14.24
CA PRO A 70 -0.27 6.07 12.99
C PRO A 70 0.45 4.72 13.16
N ASP A 71 0.90 4.39 14.38
CA ASP A 71 1.48 3.09 14.71
C ASP A 71 0.41 2.01 14.94
N SER A 72 -0.81 2.38 15.32
CA SER A 72 -1.95 1.48 15.43
C SER A 72 -2.45 1.02 14.07
N ASP A 73 -2.56 1.93 13.09
CA ASP A 73 -2.93 1.60 11.70
C ASP A 73 -1.93 0.63 11.06
N ARG A 74 -0.64 0.84 11.33
CA ARG A 74 0.41 -0.09 10.89
C ARG A 74 0.30 -1.44 11.57
N ALA A 75 0.03 -1.49 12.87
CA ALA A 75 -0.17 -2.76 13.58
C ALA A 75 -1.39 -3.54 13.02
N ASN A 76 -2.48 -2.84 12.71
CA ASN A 76 -3.69 -3.41 12.13
C ASN A 76 -3.46 -3.95 10.70
N ALA A 77 -2.57 -3.33 9.92
CA ALA A 77 -2.26 -3.76 8.55
C ALA A 77 -1.61 -5.16 8.46
N TRP A 78 -1.00 -5.64 9.55
CA TRP A 78 -0.43 -6.98 9.67
C TRP A 78 -1.38 -7.99 10.31
N GLU A 79 -2.51 -7.54 10.85
CA GLU A 79 -3.48 -8.38 11.51
C GLU A 79 -4.61 -8.76 10.53
N SER A 80 -4.96 -10.03 10.52
CA SER A 80 -6.12 -10.55 9.78
C SER A 80 -7.22 -10.91 10.76
N ARG A 81 -8.46 -11.05 10.30
CA ARG A 81 -9.61 -11.36 11.17
C ARG A 81 -9.41 -12.61 12.03
N PHE A 82 -8.70 -13.61 11.50
CA PHE A 82 -8.47 -14.90 12.15
C PHE A 82 -7.03 -15.06 12.68
N GLY A 83 -6.20 -14.01 12.65
CA GLY A 83 -4.79 -14.09 13.03
C GLY A 83 -3.95 -14.97 12.08
N TRP A 84 -4.47 -15.27 10.89
CA TRP A 84 -3.73 -15.92 9.82
C TRP A 84 -2.75 -14.95 9.17
N ARG A 85 -1.68 -15.51 8.59
CA ARG A 85 -0.64 -14.69 7.96
C ARG A 85 -1.19 -13.98 6.71
N VAL A 86 -1.06 -12.66 6.70
CA VAL A 86 -1.53 -11.77 5.63
C VAL A 86 -0.89 -12.13 4.28
N ASP A 87 0.41 -12.43 4.27
CA ASP A 87 1.15 -12.81 3.05
C ASP A 87 0.58 -14.07 2.40
N ALA A 88 0.29 -15.10 3.21
CA ALA A 88 -0.29 -16.35 2.74
C ALA A 88 -1.72 -16.16 2.24
N MET A 89 -2.54 -15.37 2.96
CA MET A 89 -3.93 -15.09 2.56
C MET A 89 -3.99 -14.33 1.24
N ALA A 90 -3.19 -13.27 1.09
CA ALA A 90 -3.14 -12.46 -0.11
C ALA A 90 -2.73 -13.27 -1.35
N ALA A 91 -1.77 -14.18 -1.19
CA ALA A 91 -1.36 -15.10 -2.25
C ALA A 91 -2.43 -16.17 -2.53
N ALA A 92 -3.02 -16.74 -1.48
CA ALA A 92 -4.04 -17.78 -1.57
C ALA A 92 -5.30 -17.29 -2.31
N ALA A 93 -5.60 -15.99 -2.27
CA ALA A 93 -6.70 -15.38 -3.01
C ALA A 93 -6.66 -15.65 -4.52
N TYR A 94 -5.48 -15.93 -5.09
CA TYR A 94 -5.29 -16.20 -6.52
C TYR A 94 -5.35 -17.70 -6.90
N LEU A 95 -5.25 -18.62 -5.94
CA LEU A 95 -4.95 -20.04 -6.26
C LEU A 95 -6.09 -20.79 -6.95
N ALA A 96 -7.35 -20.52 -6.60
CA ALA A 96 -8.52 -21.14 -7.23
C ALA A 96 -9.34 -20.12 -8.06
N GLY A 97 -8.69 -19.04 -8.49
CA GLY A 97 -9.32 -17.97 -9.24
C GLY A 97 -10.49 -17.32 -8.50
N PRO A 98 -11.67 -17.17 -9.12
CA PRO A 98 -12.77 -16.42 -8.52
C PRO A 98 -13.30 -17.03 -7.21
N LEU A 99 -13.14 -18.35 -7.02
CA LEU A 99 -13.65 -19.05 -5.85
C LEU A 99 -12.89 -18.64 -4.58
N THR A 100 -11.55 -18.69 -4.61
CA THR A 100 -10.73 -18.26 -3.48
C THR A 100 -10.86 -16.76 -3.24
N ALA A 101 -10.93 -15.96 -4.30
CA ALA A 101 -11.15 -14.53 -4.20
C ALA A 101 -12.45 -14.21 -3.43
N LEU A 102 -13.56 -14.84 -3.82
CA LEU A 102 -14.85 -14.67 -3.13
C LEU A 102 -14.79 -15.10 -1.67
N VAL A 103 -14.16 -16.25 -1.38
CA VAL A 103 -14.00 -16.73 -0.01
C VAL A 103 -13.27 -15.71 0.86
N PHE A 104 -12.16 -15.14 0.39
CA PHE A 104 -11.43 -14.13 1.15
C PHE A 104 -12.18 -12.80 1.27
N LEU A 105 -12.95 -12.37 0.26
CA LEU A 105 -13.81 -11.19 0.38
C LEU A 105 -14.90 -11.34 1.45
N ILE A 106 -15.40 -12.55 1.67
CA ILE A 106 -16.40 -12.82 2.71
C ILE A 106 -15.75 -12.99 4.09
N LEU A 107 -14.62 -13.71 4.15
CA LEU A 107 -13.97 -14.07 5.40
C LEU A 107 -13.16 -12.91 5.98
N GLU A 108 -12.39 -12.21 5.15
CA GLU A 108 -11.49 -11.15 5.58
C GLU A 108 -12.16 -9.79 5.44
N THR A 109 -12.44 -9.16 6.58
CA THR A 109 -13.19 -7.89 6.68
C THR A 109 -12.41 -6.79 7.39
N ARG A 110 -11.17 -7.04 7.79
CA ARG A 110 -10.34 -6.09 8.56
C ARG A 110 -9.07 -5.72 7.81
N ASN A 111 -8.50 -6.66 7.06
CA ASN A 111 -7.21 -6.46 6.41
C ASN A 111 -7.36 -6.00 4.95
N ASP A 112 -7.15 -4.71 4.71
CA ASP A 112 -7.27 -4.11 3.38
C ASP A 112 -6.26 -4.67 2.37
N TYR A 113 -5.11 -5.15 2.81
CA TYR A 113 -4.11 -5.75 1.91
C TYR A 113 -4.61 -7.07 1.32
N VAL A 114 -5.17 -7.96 2.16
CA VAL A 114 -5.79 -9.20 1.68
C VAL A 114 -6.99 -8.90 0.80
N ARG A 115 -7.85 -7.95 1.20
CA ARG A 115 -9.06 -7.57 0.44
C ARG A 115 -8.70 -6.99 -0.92
N PHE A 116 -7.69 -6.13 -1.00
CA PHE A 116 -7.16 -5.62 -2.26
C PHE A 116 -6.78 -6.74 -3.22
N HIS A 117 -6.02 -7.72 -2.75
CA HIS A 117 -5.61 -8.85 -3.57
C HIS A 117 -6.74 -9.83 -3.87
N ALA A 118 -7.75 -9.93 -3.00
CA ALA A 118 -8.96 -10.70 -3.27
C ALA A 118 -9.80 -10.04 -4.39
N TYR A 119 -10.02 -8.72 -4.35
CA TYR A 119 -10.67 -8.01 -5.46
C TYR A 119 -9.87 -8.06 -6.76
N GLN A 120 -8.56 -7.82 -6.70
CA GLN A 120 -7.69 -7.91 -7.87
C GLN A 120 -7.71 -9.33 -8.47
N SER A 121 -7.72 -10.38 -7.63
CA SER A 121 -7.88 -11.76 -8.08
C SER A 121 -9.24 -12.00 -8.74
N ALA A 122 -10.35 -11.54 -8.14
CA ALA A 122 -11.68 -11.68 -8.72
C ALA A 122 -11.78 -11.00 -10.09
N LEU A 123 -11.28 -9.76 -10.19
CA LEU A 123 -11.28 -8.96 -11.41
C LEU A 123 -10.37 -9.53 -12.51
N LEU A 124 -9.26 -10.16 -12.14
CA LEU A 124 -8.36 -10.83 -13.11
C LEU A 124 -8.95 -12.16 -13.57
N THR A 125 -9.32 -13.02 -12.63
CA THR A 125 -9.56 -14.44 -12.90
C THR A 125 -10.98 -14.72 -13.40
N THR A 126 -11.96 -13.88 -13.06
CA THR A 126 -13.34 -14.05 -13.55
C THR A 126 -13.45 -13.83 -15.06
N PRO A 127 -12.93 -12.73 -15.65
CA PRO A 127 -12.93 -12.58 -17.10
C PRO A 127 -12.11 -13.66 -17.81
N LEU A 128 -10.97 -14.07 -17.25
CA LEU A 128 -10.17 -15.16 -17.81
C LEU A 128 -10.93 -16.49 -17.83
N LEU A 129 -11.66 -16.82 -16.76
CA LEU A 129 -12.51 -18.00 -16.71
C LEU A 129 -13.64 -17.92 -17.73
N VAL A 130 -14.31 -16.77 -17.85
CA VAL A 130 -15.37 -16.57 -18.84
C VAL A 130 -14.83 -16.75 -20.27
N LEU A 131 -13.67 -16.17 -20.59
CA LEU A 131 -13.02 -16.34 -21.89
C LEU A 131 -12.60 -17.80 -22.14
N LEU A 132 -12.08 -18.48 -21.11
CA LEU A 132 -11.74 -19.90 -21.20
C LEU A 132 -12.97 -20.74 -21.57
N LEU A 133 -14.10 -20.51 -20.88
CA LEU A 133 -15.36 -21.20 -21.18
C LEU A 133 -15.88 -20.83 -22.57
N LEU A 134 -15.79 -19.56 -22.98
CA LEU A 134 -16.20 -19.11 -24.30
C LEU A 134 -15.43 -19.82 -25.41
N PHE A 135 -14.10 -19.91 -25.30
CA PHE A 135 -13.25 -20.59 -26.30
C PHE A 135 -13.41 -22.11 -26.30
N ASN A 136 -13.86 -22.69 -25.19
CA ASN A 136 -14.06 -24.13 -25.11
C ASN A 136 -15.46 -24.57 -25.58
N LEU A 137 -16.49 -23.75 -25.36
CA LEU A 137 -17.88 -24.11 -25.63
C LEU A 137 -18.44 -23.49 -26.92
N LEU A 138 -18.10 -22.22 -27.22
CA LEU A 138 -18.74 -21.47 -28.31
C LEU A 138 -17.80 -21.22 -29.49
N LEU A 139 -16.52 -20.92 -29.24
CA LEU A 139 -15.55 -20.48 -30.25
C LEU A 139 -14.28 -21.36 -30.22
N PRO A 140 -14.28 -22.54 -30.86
CA PRO A 140 -13.16 -23.47 -30.78
C PRO A 140 -11.90 -22.88 -31.42
N LEU A 141 -10.89 -22.62 -30.60
CA LEU A 141 -9.56 -22.18 -31.06
C LEU A 141 -8.68 -23.38 -31.44
N PRO A 142 -7.70 -23.17 -32.36
CA PRO A 142 -6.61 -24.12 -32.57
C PRO A 142 -5.95 -24.50 -31.24
N ALA A 143 -5.57 -25.78 -31.10
CA ALA A 143 -5.05 -26.32 -29.84
C ALA A 143 -3.85 -25.51 -29.29
N PHE A 144 -2.96 -25.04 -30.18
CA PHE A 144 -1.83 -24.18 -29.80
C PHE A 144 -2.27 -22.88 -29.13
N LEU A 145 -3.23 -22.14 -29.71
CA LEU A 145 -3.72 -20.87 -29.16
C LEU A 145 -4.45 -21.08 -27.84
N ARG A 146 -5.22 -22.17 -27.71
CA ARG A 146 -5.89 -22.53 -26.46
C ARG A 146 -4.88 -22.82 -25.35
N THR A 147 -3.86 -23.64 -25.63
CA THR A 147 -2.80 -23.95 -24.66
C THR A 147 -2.04 -22.69 -24.27
N LEU A 148 -1.69 -21.84 -25.23
CA LEU A 148 -1.01 -20.57 -24.97
C LEU A 148 -1.85 -19.66 -24.06
N PHE A 149 -3.15 -19.55 -24.31
CA PHE A 149 -4.07 -18.78 -23.46
C PHE A 149 -4.13 -19.31 -22.03
N ILE A 150 -4.22 -20.63 -21.85
CA ILE A 150 -4.24 -21.26 -20.51
C ILE A 150 -2.92 -20.99 -19.78
N VAL A 151 -1.79 -21.23 -20.43
CA VAL A 151 -0.46 -21.01 -19.83
C VAL A 151 -0.26 -19.54 -19.47
N ALA A 152 -0.66 -18.60 -20.33
CA ALA A 152 -0.58 -17.17 -20.05
C ALA A 152 -1.49 -16.77 -18.88
N SER A 153 -2.71 -17.30 -18.82
CA SER A 153 -3.68 -17.01 -17.76
C SER A 153 -3.21 -17.52 -16.40
N VAL A 154 -2.73 -18.77 -16.35
CA VAL A 154 -2.16 -19.38 -15.15
C VAL A 154 -0.88 -18.64 -14.74
N GLY A 155 0.01 -18.35 -15.69
CA GLY A 155 1.25 -17.61 -15.43
C GLY A 155 1.00 -16.22 -14.85
N ALA A 156 0.07 -15.46 -15.42
CA ALA A 156 -0.31 -14.14 -14.91
C ALA A 156 -0.90 -14.23 -13.49
N THR A 157 -1.75 -15.22 -13.24
CA THR A 157 -2.39 -15.44 -11.93
C THR A 157 -1.37 -15.83 -10.87
N LEU A 158 -0.48 -16.78 -11.17
CA LEU A 158 0.58 -17.20 -10.25
C LEU A 158 1.62 -16.10 -10.01
N TYR A 159 1.93 -15.31 -11.03
CA TYR A 159 2.81 -14.15 -10.87
C TYR A 159 2.18 -13.10 -9.95
N ALA A 160 0.89 -12.79 -10.10
CA ALA A 160 0.18 -11.90 -9.19
C ALA A 160 0.15 -12.45 -7.76
N ALA A 161 -0.05 -13.77 -7.59
CA ALA A 161 0.01 -14.44 -6.29
C ALA A 161 1.41 -14.32 -5.64
N PHE A 162 2.47 -14.54 -6.42
CA PHE A 162 3.84 -14.40 -5.96
C PHE A 162 4.16 -12.97 -5.55
N ARG A 163 3.72 -11.97 -6.34
CA ARG A 163 3.85 -10.55 -6.00
C ARG A 163 3.15 -10.22 -4.69
N ALA A 164 1.91 -10.67 -4.51
CA ALA A 164 1.17 -10.49 -3.27
C ALA A 164 1.87 -11.11 -2.05
N TRP A 165 2.43 -12.31 -2.20
CA TRP A 165 3.18 -12.96 -1.12
C TRP A 165 4.48 -12.22 -0.77
N ARG A 166 5.24 -11.81 -1.77
CA ARG A 166 6.55 -11.18 -1.59
C ARG A 166 6.42 -9.75 -1.08
N ASP A 167 5.54 -8.96 -1.69
CA ASP A 167 5.39 -7.55 -1.34
C ASP A 167 4.77 -7.40 0.07
N ALA A 168 4.00 -8.38 0.53
CA ALA A 168 3.58 -8.49 1.93
C ALA A 168 4.75 -8.63 2.89
N GLN A 169 5.83 -9.33 2.53
CA GLN A 169 7.00 -9.48 3.40
C GLN A 169 7.91 -8.24 3.40
N GLU A 170 7.90 -7.47 2.31
CA GLU A 170 8.77 -6.30 2.13
C GLU A 170 8.17 -5.00 2.70
N GLY A 171 6.86 -4.97 2.95
CA GLY A 171 6.20 -3.80 3.55
C GLY A 171 4.73 -3.59 3.20
N LEU A 172 4.02 -4.64 2.76
CA LEU A 172 2.61 -4.58 2.34
C LEU A 172 2.37 -3.62 1.16
N GLU A 173 3.35 -3.46 0.27
CA GLU A 173 3.15 -2.72 -0.96
C GLU A 173 2.18 -3.47 -1.89
N ARG A 174 1.17 -2.75 -2.40
CA ARG A 174 0.16 -3.33 -3.28
C ARG A 174 0.65 -3.31 -4.72
N TYR A 175 0.98 -4.46 -5.27
CA TYR A 175 1.28 -4.55 -6.70
C TYR A 175 0.01 -4.39 -7.55
N TRP A 176 -0.02 -3.32 -8.35
CA TRP A 176 -1.16 -2.99 -9.20
C TRP A 176 -1.03 -3.59 -10.59
N LEU A 177 -2.05 -4.37 -10.98
CA LEU A 177 -2.23 -4.74 -12.37
C LEU A 177 -2.79 -3.54 -13.17
N PRO A 178 -2.33 -3.30 -14.42
CA PRO A 178 -2.88 -2.25 -15.25
C PRO A 178 -4.40 -2.36 -15.36
N TYR A 179 -5.09 -1.23 -15.22
CA TYR A 179 -6.56 -1.11 -15.18
C TYR A 179 -7.26 -1.78 -13.98
N ILE A 180 -6.84 -2.98 -13.55
CA ILE A 180 -7.47 -3.74 -12.47
C ILE A 180 -7.11 -3.19 -11.09
N GLY A 181 -5.83 -2.90 -10.83
CA GLY A 181 -5.34 -2.43 -9.54
C GLY A 181 -6.07 -1.18 -9.03
N PRO A 182 -6.23 -0.13 -9.85
CA PRO A 182 -7.00 1.06 -9.46
C PRO A 182 -8.47 0.80 -9.13
N ILE A 183 -9.09 -0.22 -9.74
CA ILE A 183 -10.48 -0.60 -9.44
C ILE A 183 -10.53 -1.35 -8.11
N ALA A 184 -9.63 -2.31 -7.91
CA ALA A 184 -9.52 -3.05 -6.64
C ALA A 184 -9.27 -2.10 -5.46
N GLU A 185 -8.39 -1.11 -5.62
CA GLU A 185 -8.11 -0.09 -4.60
C GLU A 185 -9.37 0.72 -4.25
N ARG A 186 -10.13 1.16 -5.26
CA ARG A 186 -11.38 1.89 -5.04
C ARG A 186 -12.40 1.05 -4.28
N TRP A 187 -12.57 -0.21 -4.66
CA TRP A 187 -13.54 -1.09 -4.01
C TRP A 187 -13.18 -1.36 -2.55
N VAL A 188 -11.91 -1.61 -2.22
CA VAL A 188 -11.47 -1.72 -0.82
C VAL A 188 -11.78 -0.44 -0.03
N SER A 189 -11.58 0.73 -0.64
CA SER A 189 -11.83 2.01 0.04
C SER A 189 -13.32 2.36 0.21
N GLU A 190 -14.21 1.69 -0.52
CA GLU A 190 -15.66 1.94 -0.52
C GLU A 190 -16.45 0.97 0.39
N GLU A 191 -15.79 -0.08 0.91
CA GLU A 191 -16.38 -1.06 1.85
C GLU A 191 -16.57 -0.50 3.26
#